data_AF-A0A1C3XAG7-F1
#
_entry.id   AF-A0A1C3XAG7-F1
#
_cell.length_a   1.000
_cell.length_b   1.000
_cell.length_c   1.000
_cell.angle_alpha   90.00
_cell.angle_beta   90.00
_cell.angle_gamma   90.00
#
_symmetry.space_group_name_H-M   'P 1'
#
loop_
_entity.id
_entity.type
_entity.pdbx_description
1 polymer ?
#
loop_
_entity_poly.entity_id
_entity_poly.type
_entity_poly.pdbx_seq_one_letter_code
_entity_poly.pdbx_strand_id
1 'polypeptide(L)' 'MFEGVAIMTLNGGKIVSYHEVANTAPAFVDLKFAPERIAKIVAKQGAELKARPEMQRHLA' A
#
# COMPACT_ATOMS: atom_id res chain seq x y z
N MET A 1 -0.99 -14.35 -3.46
CA MET A 1 -0.54 -13.44 -4.54
C MET A 1 -0.67 -11.99 -4.04
N PHE A 2 0.22 -11.06 -4.44
CA PHE A 2 0.11 -9.63 -4.07
C PHE A 2 0.24 -8.75 -5.32
N GLU A 3 -0.38 -7.58 -5.27
CA GLU A 3 -0.29 -6.55 -6.32
C GLU A 3 0.51 -5.37 -5.75
N GLY A 4 1.34 -4.70 -6.54
CA GLY A 4 2.10 -3.56 -6.03
C GLY A 4 2.63 -2.65 -7.12
N VAL A 5 3.08 -1.47 -6.69
CA VAL A 5 3.79 -0.51 -7.54
C VAL A 5 5.22 -0.35 -7.05
N ALA A 6 6.15 -0.38 -7.99
CA ALA A 6 7.53 0.02 -7.75
C ALA A 6 7.66 1.52 -7.93
N ILE A 7 8.19 2.19 -6.92
CA ILE A 7 8.52 3.62 -6.96
C ILE A 7 10.04 3.72 -6.98
N MET A 8 10.57 4.27 -8.08
CA MET A 8 11.99 4.40 -8.30
C MET A 8 12.37 5.82 -8.74
N THR A 9 13.53 6.28 -8.29
CA THR A 9 14.14 7.51 -8.80
C THR A 9 15.25 7.15 -9.77
N LEU A 10 15.25 7.77 -10.95
CA LEU A 10 16.30 7.61 -11.96
C LEU A 10 17.22 8.83 -11.99
N ASN A 11 18.52 8.61 -12.14
CA ASN A 11 19.51 9.65 -12.41
C ASN A 11 20.57 9.11 -13.38
N GLY A 12 20.77 9.81 -14.51
CA GLY A 12 21.75 9.39 -15.53
C GLY A 12 21.48 7.98 -16.09
N GLY A 13 20.21 7.59 -16.24
CA GLY A 13 19.82 6.26 -16.71
C GLY A 13 20.01 5.12 -15.70
N LYS A 14 20.34 5.42 -14.44
CA LYS A 14 20.49 4.44 -13.36
C LYS A 14 19.44 4.65 -12.28
N ILE A 15 19.02 3.57 -11.63
CA ILE A 15 18.15 3.61 -10.45
C ILE A 15 18.99 4.05 -9.25
N VAL A 16 18.60 5.15 -8.60
CA VAL A 16 19.26 5.67 -7.39
C VAL A 16 18.44 5.46 -6.12
N SER A 17 17.15 5.18 -6.25
CA SER A 17 16.31 4.70 -5.16
C SER A 17 15.24 3.76 -5.70
N TYR A 18 14.85 2.77 -4.89
CA TYR A 18 13.81 1.80 -5.22
C TYR A 18 13.05 1.44 -3.95
N HIS A 19 11.73 1.49 -4.00
CA HIS A 19 10.87 0.89 -2.99
C HIS A 19 9.58 0.40 -3.62
N GLU A 20 8.95 -0.58 -2.99
CA GLU A 20 7.67 -1.13 -3.46
C GLU A 20 6.58 -0.84 -2.44
N VAL A 21 5.40 -0.55 -2.95
CA VAL A 21 4.16 -0.53 -2.17
C VAL A 21 3.33 -1.71 -2.63
N ALA A 22 3.18 -2.71 -1.77
CA ALA A 22 2.39 -3.91 -2.05
C ALA A 22 1.02 -3.85 -1.35
N ASN A 23 -0.04 -4.09 -2.09
CA ASN A 23 -1.36 -4.45 -1.59
C ASN A 23 -1.34 -5.94 -1.16
N THR A 24 -1.33 -6.15 0.15
CA THR A 24 -1.27 -7.48 0.75
C THR A 24 -2.63 -8.12 1.00
N ALA A 25 -3.74 -7.39 0.77
CA ALA A 25 -5.08 -7.90 1.03
C ALA A 25 -5.41 -9.18 0.25
N PRO A 26 -5.07 -9.33 -1.06
CA PRO A 26 -5.31 -10.57 -1.78
C PRO A 26 -4.57 -11.77 -1.17
N ALA A 27 -3.33 -11.56 -0.70
CA ALA A 27 -2.55 -12.60 -0.05
C ALA A 27 -3.20 -13.08 1.26
N PHE A 28 -3.81 -12.18 2.04
CA PHE A 28 -4.52 -12.57 3.26
C PHE A 28 -5.77 -13.41 2.97
N VAL A 29 -6.47 -13.14 1.87
CA VAL A 29 -7.60 -13.96 1.41
C VAL A 29 -7.12 -15.35 1.00
N ASP A 30 -6.07 -15.44 0.19
CA ASP A 30 -5.49 -16.72 -0.25
C ASP A 30 -5.05 -17.59 0.94
N LEU A 31 -4.47 -16.96 1.97
CA LEU A 31 -4.03 -17.61 3.21
C LEU A 31 -5.16 -17.91 4.20
N LYS A 32 -6.42 -17.65 3.82
CA LYS A 32 -7.63 -17.92 4.63
C LYS A 32 -7.63 -17.24 5.99
N PHE A 33 -7.12 -16.01 6.07
CA PHE A 33 -7.26 -15.21 7.29
C PHE A 33 -8.73 -14.86 7.55
N ALA A 34 -9.08 -14.71 8.83
CA ALA A 34 -10.44 -14.37 9.21
C ALA A 34 -10.83 -12.98 8.66
N PRO A 35 -12.00 -12.81 8.02
CA PRO A 35 -12.39 -11.57 7.33
C PRO A 35 -12.28 -10.32 8.21
N GLU A 36 -12.64 -10.43 9.49
CA GLU A 36 -12.58 -9.34 10.47
C GLU A 36 -11.14 -8.88 10.76
N ARG A 37 -10.15 -9.79 10.66
CA ARG A 37 -8.73 -9.45 10.80
C ARG A 37 -8.24 -8.71 9.57
N ILE A 38 -8.63 -9.15 8.38
CA ILE A 38 -8.31 -8.48 7.11
C ILE A 38 -8.90 -7.06 7.14
N ALA A 39 -10.18 -6.93 7.47
CA ALA A 39 -10.86 -5.63 7.58
C ALA A 39 -10.15 -4.69 8.56
N LYS A 40 -9.74 -5.20 9.73
CA LYS A 40 -9.00 -4.40 10.72
C LYS A 40 -7.67 -3.89 10.19
N ILE A 41 -6.89 -4.75 9.51
CA ILE A 41 -5.58 -4.38 8.96
C ILE A 41 -5.74 -3.33 7.86
N VAL A 42 -6.64 -3.59 6.90
CA VAL A 42 -6.86 -2.68 5.76
C VAL A 42 -7.48 -1.36 6.21
N ALA A 43 -8.35 -1.35 7.24
CA ALA A 43 -8.86 -0.12 7.83
C ALA A 43 -7.75 0.72 8.46
N LYS A 44 -6.78 0.09 9.14
CA LYS A 44 -5.61 0.79 9.70
C LYS A 44 -4.76 1.42 8.59
N GLN A 45 -4.47 0.66 7.54
CA GLN A 45 -3.74 1.17 6.37
C GLN A 45 -4.48 2.33 5.69
N GLY A 46 -5.80 2.23 5.56
CA GLY A 46 -6.66 3.30 5.05
C GLY A 46 -6.61 4.56 5.91
N ALA A 47 -6.63 4.42 7.23
CA ALA A 47 -6.49 5.55 8.15
C ALA A 47 -5.11 6.23 8.04
N GLU A 48 -4.03 5.44 7.97
CA GLU A 48 -2.67 5.94 7.77
C GLU A 48 -2.53 6.68 6.43
N LEU A 49 -3.13 6.15 5.35
CA LEU A 49 -3.14 6.82 4.06
C LEU A 49 -3.89 8.16 4.13
N LYS A 50 -5.10 8.18 4.70
CA LYS A 50 -5.89 9.41 4.84
C LYS A 50 -5.21 10.47 5.71
N ALA A 51 -4.38 10.08 6.67
CA ALA A 51 -3.67 11.01 7.53
C ALA A 51 -2.52 11.77 6.84
N ARG A 52 -2.11 11.35 5.63
CA ARG A 52 -0.98 11.98 4.94
C ARG A 52 -1.37 13.37 4.41
N PRO A 53 -0.49 14.40 4.52
CA PRO A 53 -0.80 15.76 4.08
C PRO A 53 -1.24 15.86 2.62
N GLU A 54 -0.63 15.09 1.72
CA GLU A 54 -0.97 15.04 0.30
C GLU A 54 -2.40 14.54 0.04
N MET A 55 -2.95 13.74 0.95
CA MET A 55 -4.30 13.18 0.82
C MET A 55 -5.40 14.17 1.19
N GLN A 56 -5.09 15.29 1.85
CA GLN A 56 -6.09 16.25 2.34
C GLN A 56 -7.09 16.71 1.26
N ARG A 57 -6.61 16.89 0.01
CA ARG A 57 -7.45 17.32 -1.12
C ARG A 57 -8.41 16.23 -1.64
N HIS A 58 -8.21 14.99 -1.23
CA HIS A 58 -9.00 13.82 -1.64
C HIS A 58 -10.01 13.37 -0.58
N LEU A 59 -10.06 14.03 0.58
CA LEU A 59 -10.95 13.66 1.70
C LEU A 59 -12.27 14.45 1.73
N ALA A 60 -12.56 15.23 0.67
CA ALA A 60 -13.73 16.10 0.56
C ALA A 60 -15.05 15.31 0.43
#